data_AF-A0A1S8B8U4-F1
#
_entry.id   AF-A0A1S8B8U4-F1
#
_cell.length_a   1.000
_cell.length_b   1.000
_cell.length_c   1.000
_cell.angle_alpha   90.00
_cell.angle_beta   90.00
_cell.angle_gamma   90.00
#
_symmetry.space_group_name_H-M   'P 1'
#
loop_
_entity.id
_entity.type
_entity.pdbx_description
1 polymer ?
#
loop_
_entity_poly.entity_id
_entity_poly.type
_entity_poly.pdbx_seq_one_letter_code
_entity_poly.pdbx_strand_id
1 'polypeptide(L)'
;MPKQPRTRSLDGCATCRSRRVKCDETRPVCTSCQRLGLPCRGYESRLTFVEVGRPWATEDLEHGRYRRPLFTGTSGSSKLG
;
A
#
# COMPACT_ATOMS: atom_id res chain seq x y z
N MET A 1 2.46 -13.42 -17.55
CA MET A 1 2.99 -12.05 -17.67
C MET A 1 2.98 -11.39 -16.30
N PRO A 2 4.13 -11.00 -15.72
CA PRO A 2 4.15 -10.29 -14.45
C PRO A 2 3.52 -8.90 -14.61
N LYS A 3 2.51 -8.60 -13.81
CA LYS A 3 1.84 -7.29 -13.79
C LYS A 3 2.79 -6.29 -13.13
N GLN A 4 3.35 -5.39 -13.92
CA GLN A 4 4.24 -4.33 -13.44
C GLN A 4 3.58 -3.55 -12.28
N PRO A 5 4.25 -3.41 -11.13
CA PRO A 5 3.71 -2.66 -10.01
C PRO A 5 3.56 -1.20 -10.41
N ARG A 6 2.39 -0.62 -10.15
CA ARG A 6 2.09 0.78 -10.45
C ARG A 6 2.91 1.64 -9.48
N THR A 7 4.06 2.12 -9.93
CA THR A 7 4.85 3.10 -9.17
C THR A 7 4.03 4.37 -9.03
N ARG A 8 3.74 4.76 -7.78
CA ARG A 8 3.14 6.06 -7.50
C ARG A 8 4.27 7.05 -7.31
N SER A 9 4.21 8.18 -8.01
CA SER A 9 5.18 9.26 -7.89
C SER A 9 5.27 9.70 -6.42
N LEU A 10 6.48 9.62 -5.87
CA LEU A 10 6.80 10.00 -4.49
C LEU A 10 7.27 11.46 -4.40
N ASP A 11 6.89 12.30 -5.37
CA ASP A 11 7.35 13.70 -5.50
C ASP A 11 6.21 14.74 -5.51
N GLY A 12 4.94 14.32 -5.42
CA GLY A 12 3.82 15.27 -5.30
C GLY A 12 3.76 16.04 -3.97
N CYS A 13 3.16 17.23 -3.95
CA CYS A 13 3.02 17.98 -2.70
C CYS A 13 2.14 17.23 -1.67
N ALA A 14 2.34 17.50 -0.38
CA ALA A 14 1.61 16.83 0.70
C ALA A 14 0.08 17.02 0.57
N THR A 15 -0.37 18.16 0.08
CA THR A 15 -1.80 18.45 -0.15
C THR A 15 -2.39 17.55 -1.25
N CYS A 16 -1.71 17.40 -2.40
CA CYS A 16 -2.17 16.52 -3.48
C CYS A 16 -2.10 15.05 -3.10
N ARG A 17 -1.07 14.64 -2.34
CA ARG A 17 -0.96 13.27 -1.80
C ARG A 17 -2.12 12.92 -0.88
N SER A 18 -2.45 13.80 0.07
CA SER A 18 -3.58 13.63 0.98
C SER A 18 -4.90 13.49 0.21
N ARG A 19 -5.07 14.28 -0.85
CA ARG A 19 -6.25 14.25 -1.72
C ARG A 19 -6.25 13.13 -2.76
N ARG A 20 -5.16 12.35 -2.87
CA ARG A 20 -4.97 11.25 -3.84
C ARG A 20 -5.18 11.69 -5.30
N VAL A 21 -4.78 12.92 -5.62
CA VAL A 21 -4.83 13.48 -7.00
C VAL A 21 -3.42 13.57 -7.59
N LYS A 22 -3.31 13.63 -8.91
CA LYS A 22 -2.04 13.90 -9.58
C LYS A 22 -1.55 15.30 -9.19
N CYS A 23 -0.26 15.40 -8.87
CA CYS A 23 0.42 16.66 -8.62
C CYS A 23 1.26 17.01 -9.86
N ASP A 24 1.23 18.26 -10.28
CA ASP A 24 2.04 18.77 -11.40
C ASP A 24 3.45 19.22 -10.96
N GLU A 25 3.76 19.08 -9.66
CA GLU A 25 5.10 19.24 -9.06
C GLU A 25 5.76 20.63 -9.26
N THR A 26 4.98 21.62 -9.72
CA THR A 26 5.44 23.01 -9.87
C THR A 26 5.78 23.64 -8.52
N ARG A 27 6.90 24.37 -8.46
CA ARG A 27 7.38 25.04 -7.25
C ARG A 27 7.25 26.56 -7.39
N PRO A 28 6.94 27.32 -6.33
CA PRO A 28 6.76 26.89 -4.93
C PRO A 28 5.38 26.26 -4.62
N VAL A 29 4.37 26.53 -5.46
CA VAL A 29 2.99 26.04 -5.29
C VAL A 29 2.58 25.23 -6.51
N CYS A 30 1.94 24.08 -6.26
CA CYS A 30 1.43 23.23 -7.33
C CYS A 30 0.25 23.90 -8.06
N THR A 31 0.14 23.81 -9.39
CA THR A 31 -0.95 24.42 -10.16
C THR A 31 -2.34 23.97 -9.70
N SER A 32 -2.50 22.68 -9.37
CA SER A 32 -3.74 22.13 -8.78
C SER A 32 -4.10 22.82 -7.46
N CYS A 33 -3.11 23.07 -6.60
CA CYS A 33 -3.27 23.75 -5.31
C CYS A 33 -3.66 25.21 -5.52
N GLN A 34 -2.97 25.90 -6.45
CA GLN A 34 -3.22 27.29 -6.81
C GLN A 34 -4.63 27.46 -7.38
N ARG A 35 -5.03 26.62 -8.34
CA ARG A 35 -6.34 26.69 -8.98
C ARG A 35 -7.50 26.45 -8.01
N LEU A 36 -7.26 25.65 -6.98
CA LEU A 36 -8.25 25.33 -5.95
C LEU A 36 -8.20 26.27 -4.74
N GLY A 37 -7.27 27.23 -4.71
CA GLY A 37 -7.08 28.11 -3.56
C GLY A 37 -6.67 27.38 -2.28
N LEU A 38 -6.06 26.19 -2.40
CA LEU A 38 -5.66 25.38 -1.24
C LEU A 38 -4.21 25.68 -0.83
N PRO A 39 -3.91 25.64 0.48
CA PRO A 39 -2.54 25.77 0.95
C PRO A 39 -1.70 24.58 0.49
N CYS A 40 -0.63 24.85 -0.26
CA CYS A 40 0.34 23.86 -0.69
C CYS A 40 1.34 23.61 0.45
N ARG A 41 1.21 22.48 1.15
CA ARG A 41 2.05 22.12 2.31
C ARG A 41 3.47 21.65 1.93
N GLY A 42 3.95 22.00 0.75
CA GLY A 42 5.28 21.65 0.27
C GLY A 42 5.43 20.18 -0.15
N TYR A 43 6.68 19.78 -0.34
CA TYR A 43 7.10 18.55 -1.04
C TYR A 43 7.91 17.59 -0.16
N GLU A 44 7.85 17.74 1.17
CA GLU A 44 8.66 16.93 2.08
C GLU A 44 8.20 15.45 2.05
N SER A 45 9.10 14.56 1.64
CA SER A 45 8.90 13.11 1.61
C SER A 45 9.76 12.48 2.70
N ARG A 46 9.18 12.11 3.84
CA ARG A 46 9.89 11.34 4.87
C ARG A 46 9.87 9.86 4.50
N LEU A 47 10.87 9.44 3.73
CA LEU A 47 11.14 8.03 3.51
C LEU A 47 11.83 7.49 4.77
N THR A 48 11.20 6.53 5.44
CA THR A 48 11.84 5.74 6.49
C THR A 48 12.08 4.36 5.94
N PHE A 49 13.33 3.92 5.95
CA PHE A 49 13.67 2.53 5.69
C PHE A 49 13.28 1.76 6.95
N VAL A 50 12.09 1.17 6.93
CA VAL A 50 11.73 0.16 7.92
C VAL A 50 12.57 -1.06 7.60
N GLU A 51 13.44 -1.47 8.53
CA GLU A 51 14.11 -2.76 8.45
C GLU A 51 13.02 -3.82 8.46
N VAL A 52 12.73 -4.42 7.30
CA VAL A 52 11.74 -5.48 7.17
C VAL A 52 12.37 -6.76 7.72
N GLY A 53 12.50 -6.84 9.04
CA GLY A 53 12.76 -8.09 9.75
C GLY A 53 11.51 -8.96 9.68
N ARG A 54 11.25 -9.57 8.51
CA ARG A 54 10.26 -10.64 8.38
C ARG A 54 11.04 -11.95 8.19
N PRO A 55 11.33 -12.70 9.27
CA PRO A 55 11.68 -14.10 9.09
C PRO A 55 10.47 -14.78 8.45
N TRP A 56 10.63 -15.24 7.22
CA TRP A 56 9.62 -16.06 6.54
C TRP A 56 9.71 -17.54 6.97
N ALA A 57 10.52 -17.85 7.98
CA ALA A 57 10.67 -19.20 8.51
C ALA A 57 9.93 -19.30 9.84
N THR A 58 8.96 -20.21 9.83
CA THR A 58 8.36 -20.97 10.94
C THR A 58 7.38 -20.24 11.88
N GLU A 59 6.20 -20.85 11.96
CA GLU A 59 5.27 -20.86 13.11
C GLU A 59 4.21 -19.75 13.22
N ASP A 60 3.16 -19.83 12.41
CA ASP A 60 1.84 -19.26 12.75
C ASP A 60 0.74 -20.11 12.10
N LEU A 61 0.62 -21.35 12.59
CA LEU A 61 -0.42 -22.29 12.21
C LEU A 61 -1.57 -22.27 13.22
N GLU A 62 -1.92 -21.13 13.83
CA GLU A 62 -3.08 -21.16 14.74
C GLU A 62 -3.93 -19.89 14.99
N HIS A 63 -3.46 -18.62 14.89
CA HIS A 63 -4.33 -17.48 15.32
C HIS A 63 -4.35 -16.20 14.46
N GLY A 64 -3.81 -16.21 13.24
CA GLY A 64 -3.87 -15.03 12.36
C GLY A 64 -5.16 -14.95 11.54
N ARG A 65 -5.96 -13.89 11.73
CA ARG A 65 -7.08 -13.48 10.86
C ARG A 65 -6.58 -13.10 9.44
N TYR A 66 -6.08 -14.06 8.68
CA TYR A 66 -5.84 -13.91 7.25
C TYR A 66 -7.04 -14.43 6.47
N ARG A 67 -7.40 -13.71 5.41
CA ARG A 67 -8.60 -13.96 4.60
C ARG A 67 -8.71 -15.45 4.27
N ARG A 68 -9.80 -16.07 4.77
CA ARG A 68 -10.14 -17.49 4.57
C ARG A 68 -9.88 -17.90 3.11
N PRO A 69 -9.07 -18.94 2.84
CA PRO A 69 -9.00 -19.52 1.50
C PRO A 69 -10.36 -20.14 1.17
N LEU A 70 -10.91 -19.81 0.01
CA LEU A 70 -12.30 -20.14 -0.37
C LEU A 70 -12.54 -21.61 -0.76
N PHE A 71 -11.55 -22.49 -0.72
CA PHE A 71 -11.76 -23.92 -1.02
C PHE A 71 -10.76 -24.82 -0.29
N THR A 72 -11.12 -25.31 0.90
CA THR A 72 -10.59 -26.58 1.43
C THR A 72 -11.70 -27.62 1.33
N GLY A 73 -11.87 -28.23 0.16
CA GLY A 73 -12.67 -29.43 0.02
C GLY A 73 -11.90 -30.59 0.64
N THR A 74 -12.14 -30.87 1.92
CA THR A 74 -11.66 -32.10 2.55
C THR A 74 -12.47 -33.27 2.01
N SER A 75 -11.83 -34.17 1.28
CA SER A 75 -12.32 -35.53 1.08
C SER A 75 -12.54 -36.17 2.46
N GLY A 76 -13.79 -36.54 2.75
CA GLY A 76 -14.16 -37.18 4.01
C GLY A 76 -13.46 -38.53 4.18
N SER A 77 -12.70 -38.66 5.26
CA SER A 77 -12.24 -39.94 5.79
C SER A 77 -13.42 -40.64 6.48
N SER A 78 -13.93 -41.72 5.90
CA SER A 78 -14.86 -42.62 6.57
C SER A 78 -14.09 -43.73 7.29
N LYS A 79 -14.41 -43.87 8.58
CA LYS A 79 -13.90 -44.75 9.63
C LYS A 79 -13.50 -46.17 9.19
N LEU A 80 -12.41 -46.66 9.79
CA LEU A 80 -12.17 -48.09 10.02
C LEU A 80 -13.34 -48.71 10.81
N GLY A 81 -13.81 -49.86 10.35
CA GLY A 81 -14.62 -50.84 11.04
C GLY A 81 -14.29 -52.20 10.46
#